data_AF-A0A7V9UCZ5-F1
#
_entry.id   AF-A0A7V9UCZ5-F1
#
_cell.length_a   1.000
_cell.length_b   1.000
_cell.length_c   1.000
_cell.angle_alpha   90.00
_cell.angle_beta   90.00
_cell.angle_gamma   90.00
#
_symmetry.space_group_name_H-M   'P 1'
#
loop_
_entity.id
_entity.type
_entity.pdbx_description
1 polymer ?
#
loop_
_entity_poly.entity_id
_entity_poly.type
_entity_poly.pdbx_seq_one_letter_code
_entity_poly.pdbx_strand_id
1 'polypeptide(L)'
;MSDLASRSVRIILESQASSGAYPACPVFPTYHYSWFRDGAFIAYAMDLVGEHDSAKRFHEWAAATIVSRAELVERAVVKARSGNRPAPGDLLHTRYALNGEPADGGDWPNFQLDGFGTWLWAVGQHVERSSSNWSESLQAASQLTADYLKALWRFPCYDCWEEFPGQIHPYTLAAIEAGLRAHERLASSDHEEELLGIRQCLHQESVFEGAFVKSIGRTDVDASLVGMATPYDVVEPDDPRMLKTVARIEHDLVGQGGVHRYAKDTYYGGGEWVLLTAWLAWHYRVLDRKADAESLLAWIEHQADKQ
;
A
#
# COMPACT_ATOMS: atom_id res chain seq x y z
N MET A 1 -6.17 5.46 -31.76
CA MET A 1 -6.24 5.60 -30.30
C MET A 1 -4.97 4.98 -29.76
N SER A 2 -4.10 5.75 -29.12
CA SER A 2 -2.98 5.15 -28.40
C SER A 2 -3.55 4.23 -27.34
N ASP A 3 -3.02 3.02 -27.24
CA ASP A 3 -3.30 2.12 -26.12
C ASP A 3 -3.01 2.85 -24.79
N LEU A 4 -4.04 3.02 -23.95
CA LEU A 4 -3.95 3.75 -22.68
C LEU A 4 -2.88 3.14 -21.78
N ALA A 5 -2.69 1.81 -21.83
CA ALA A 5 -1.63 1.14 -21.09
C ALA A 5 -0.24 1.63 -21.51
N SER A 6 0.04 1.64 -22.82
CA SER A 6 1.29 2.19 -23.37
C SER A 6 1.52 3.66 -22.99
N ARG A 7 0.45 4.47 -22.90
CA ARG A 7 0.55 5.88 -22.47
C ARG A 7 0.84 5.99 -20.96
N SER A 8 0.21 5.18 -20.13
CA SER A 8 0.46 5.12 -18.68
C SER A 8 1.92 4.80 -18.38
N VAL A 9 2.48 3.77 -19.04
CA VAL A 9 3.90 3.40 -18.90
C VAL A 9 4.81 4.58 -19.25
N ARG A 10 4.54 5.26 -20.37
CA ARG A 10 5.34 6.42 -20.80
C ARG A 10 5.30 7.55 -19.78
N ILE A 11 4.11 7.89 -19.26
CA ILE A 11 3.96 8.97 -18.26
C ILE A 11 4.75 8.63 -16.98
N ILE A 12 4.70 7.38 -16.53
CA ILE A 12 5.46 6.93 -15.36
C ILE A 12 6.97 7.07 -15.60
N LEU A 13 7.47 6.59 -16.75
CA LEU A 13 8.89 6.69 -17.12
C LEU A 13 9.36 8.15 -17.23
N GLU A 14 8.58 9.00 -17.89
CA GLU A 14 8.87 10.43 -18.07
C GLU A 14 8.83 11.20 -16.74
N SER A 15 8.03 10.75 -15.78
CA SER A 15 7.86 11.40 -14.47
C SER A 15 8.78 10.85 -13.38
N GLN A 16 9.38 9.67 -13.56
CA GLN A 16 10.28 9.09 -12.55
C GLN A 16 11.50 10.00 -12.37
N ALA A 17 11.75 10.41 -11.12
CA ALA A 17 12.86 11.28 -10.78
C ALA A 17 14.21 10.61 -11.12
N SER A 18 15.25 11.41 -11.39
CA SER A 18 16.61 10.88 -11.65
C SER A 18 17.17 10.07 -10.47
N SER A 19 16.73 10.37 -9.25
CA SER A 19 17.02 9.61 -8.03
C SER A 19 16.41 8.20 -7.99
N GLY A 20 15.40 7.92 -8.82
CA GLY A 20 14.64 6.66 -8.84
C GLY A 20 13.24 6.76 -8.20
N ALA A 21 12.96 7.82 -7.45
CA ALA A 21 11.65 8.05 -6.84
C ALA A 21 10.53 8.20 -7.88
N TYR A 22 9.36 7.62 -7.60
CA TYR A 22 8.12 7.95 -8.32
C TYR A 22 7.39 9.08 -7.58
N PRO A 23 7.15 10.25 -8.21
CA PRO A 23 6.27 11.25 -7.62
C PRO A 23 4.82 10.76 -7.62
N ALA A 24 4.08 11.00 -6.54
CA ALA A 24 2.65 10.66 -6.48
C ALA A 24 1.83 11.45 -7.51
N CYS A 25 2.15 12.72 -7.72
CA CYS A 25 1.66 13.50 -8.85
C CYS A 25 2.69 14.55 -9.31
N PRO A 26 3.23 14.45 -10.54
CA PRO A 26 4.29 15.34 -11.01
C PRO A 26 3.80 16.78 -11.27
N VAL A 27 2.49 16.96 -11.50
CA VAL A 27 1.89 18.25 -11.90
C VAL A 27 1.08 18.92 -10.79
N PHE A 28 0.93 18.29 -9.63
CA PHE A 28 0.24 18.87 -8.48
C PHE A 28 1.22 19.12 -7.33
N PRO A 29 1.63 20.37 -7.06
CA PRO A 29 2.74 20.69 -6.16
C PRO A 29 2.64 20.06 -4.76
N THR A 30 1.43 19.99 -4.19
CA THR A 30 1.19 19.38 -2.88
C THR A 30 1.58 17.90 -2.84
N TYR A 31 1.48 17.21 -3.98
CA TYR A 31 1.71 15.77 -4.15
C TYR A 31 3.01 15.49 -4.92
N HIS A 32 3.87 16.50 -5.07
CA HIS A 32 5.21 16.35 -5.66
C HIS A 32 6.21 15.75 -4.65
N TYR A 33 5.82 14.63 -4.06
CA TYR A 33 6.59 13.83 -3.12
C TYR A 33 6.41 12.34 -3.48
N SER A 34 7.23 11.48 -2.89
CA SER A 34 7.14 10.03 -3.06
C SER A 34 6.64 9.39 -1.77
N TRP A 35 5.59 8.58 -1.89
CA TRP A 35 5.10 7.68 -0.85
C TRP A 35 5.53 6.27 -1.19
N PHE A 36 5.86 5.48 -0.16
CA PHE A 36 6.24 4.09 -0.38
C PHE A 36 5.06 3.24 -0.86
N ARG A 37 3.84 3.53 -0.40
CA ARG A 37 2.60 2.88 -0.87
C ARG A 37 2.42 3.07 -2.38
N ASP A 38 2.34 4.32 -2.82
CA ASP A 38 2.10 4.70 -4.20
C ASP A 38 3.22 4.18 -5.12
N GLY A 39 4.48 4.45 -4.73
CA GLY A 39 5.65 4.00 -5.47
C GLY A 39 5.77 2.48 -5.57
N ALA A 40 5.35 1.72 -4.55
CA ALA A 40 5.36 0.26 -4.57
C ALA A 40 4.36 -0.32 -5.56
N PHE A 41 3.14 0.22 -5.64
CA PHE A 41 2.16 -0.18 -6.66
C PHE A 41 2.59 0.23 -8.07
N ILE A 42 3.21 1.41 -8.23
CA ILE A 42 3.80 1.84 -9.51
C ILE A 42 4.93 0.88 -9.90
N ALA A 43 5.87 0.57 -9.00
CA ALA A 43 6.97 -0.36 -9.26
C ALA A 43 6.46 -1.74 -9.65
N TYR A 44 5.46 -2.27 -8.94
CA TYR A 44 4.82 -3.54 -9.28
C TYR A 44 4.19 -3.51 -10.68
N ALA A 45 3.48 -2.44 -11.04
CA ALA A 45 2.92 -2.28 -12.37
C ALA A 45 4.00 -2.21 -13.46
N MET A 46 5.11 -1.51 -13.19
CA MET A 46 6.26 -1.42 -14.09
C MET A 46 6.95 -2.78 -14.28
N ASP A 47 7.07 -3.59 -13.22
CA ASP A 47 7.54 -4.97 -13.33
C ASP A 47 6.61 -5.84 -14.17
N LEU A 48 5.29 -5.69 -14.04
CA LEU A 48 4.32 -6.47 -14.84
C LEU A 48 4.42 -6.18 -16.35
N VAL A 49 4.83 -4.98 -16.74
CA VAL A 49 4.98 -4.58 -18.16
C VAL A 49 6.42 -4.73 -18.67
N GLY A 50 7.34 -5.27 -17.86
CA GLY A 50 8.73 -5.54 -18.24
C GLY A 50 9.70 -4.37 -18.06
N GLU A 51 9.25 -3.25 -17.49
CA GLU A 51 10.09 -2.07 -17.18
C GLU A 51 10.84 -2.25 -15.84
N HIS A 52 11.55 -3.36 -15.72
CA HIS A 52 12.22 -3.79 -14.48
C HIS A 52 13.28 -2.81 -14.00
N ASP A 53 13.99 -2.13 -14.91
CA ASP A 53 14.99 -1.13 -14.54
C ASP A 53 14.35 0.09 -13.87
N SER A 54 13.14 0.48 -14.31
CA SER A 54 12.37 1.56 -13.70
C SER A 54 11.94 1.17 -12.28
N ALA A 55 11.36 -0.03 -12.11
CA ALA A 55 10.99 -0.57 -10.80
C ALA A 55 12.20 -0.68 -9.85
N LYS A 56 13.32 -1.24 -10.34
CA LYS A 56 14.56 -1.40 -9.59
C LYS A 56 15.07 -0.07 -9.02
N ARG A 57 15.09 0.99 -9.84
CA ARG A 57 15.53 2.33 -9.41
C ARG A 57 14.70 2.87 -8.25
N PHE A 58 13.39 2.60 -8.23
CA PHE A 58 12.53 2.96 -7.11
C PHE A 58 12.87 2.15 -5.85
N HIS A 59 13.07 0.83 -5.97
CA HIS A 59 13.44 0.00 -4.83
C HIS A 59 14.80 0.41 -4.24
N GLU A 60 15.78 0.74 -5.08
CA GLU A 60 17.08 1.26 -4.64
C GLU A 60 16.95 2.62 -3.94
N TRP A 61 16.11 3.52 -4.48
CA TRP A 61 15.81 4.80 -3.84
C TRP A 61 15.16 4.63 -2.45
N ALA A 62 14.16 3.76 -2.34
CA ALA A 62 13.48 3.48 -1.08
C ALA A 62 14.44 2.83 -0.07
N ALA A 63 15.29 1.90 -0.53
CA ALA A 63 16.30 1.26 0.31
C ALA A 63 17.30 2.28 0.87
N ALA A 64 17.85 3.15 0.02
CA ALA A 64 18.74 4.21 0.46
C ALA A 64 18.07 5.17 1.46
N THR A 65 16.79 5.48 1.23
CA THR A 65 15.97 6.33 2.12
C THR A 65 15.79 5.70 3.51
N ILE A 66 15.56 4.39 3.59
CA ILE A 66 15.43 3.67 4.88
C ILE A 66 16.79 3.56 5.57
N VAL A 67 17.83 3.15 4.84
CA VAL A 67 19.17 2.90 5.40
C VAL A 67 19.78 4.17 5.98
N SER A 68 19.60 5.33 5.35
CA SER A 68 20.06 6.61 5.91
C SER A 68 19.34 7.01 7.21
N ARG A 69 18.31 6.26 7.61
CA ARG A 69 17.48 6.47 8.81
C ARG A 69 17.48 5.25 9.72
N ALA A 70 18.48 4.36 9.61
CA ALA A 70 18.59 3.16 10.45
C ALA A 70 18.50 3.48 11.96
N GLU A 71 19.21 4.52 12.43
CA GLU A 71 19.16 4.92 13.84
C GLU A 71 17.75 5.33 14.30
N LEU A 72 16.94 5.92 13.40
CA LEU A 72 15.57 6.32 13.69
C LEU A 72 14.69 5.08 13.89
N VAL A 73 14.82 4.10 13.00
CA VAL A 73 14.16 2.79 13.09
C VAL A 73 14.53 2.09 14.40
N GLU A 74 15.82 1.99 14.71
CA GLU A 74 16.32 1.35 15.92
C GLU A 74 15.73 1.98 17.19
N ARG A 75 15.69 3.33 17.26
CA ARG A 75 15.07 4.03 18.39
C ARG A 75 13.58 3.72 18.52
N ALA A 76 12.83 3.71 17.43
CA ALA A 76 11.41 3.37 17.45
C ALA A 76 11.19 1.95 17.95
N VAL A 77 11.97 0.98 17.45
CA VAL A 77 11.89 -0.43 17.85
C VAL A 77 12.21 -0.60 19.34
N VAL A 78 13.27 0.02 19.84
CA VAL A 78 13.63 -0.03 21.28
C VAL A 78 12.52 0.55 22.15
N LYS A 79 11.96 1.70 21.77
CA LYS A 79 10.86 2.34 22.52
C LYS A 79 9.61 1.45 22.53
N ALA A 80 9.19 0.96 21.36
CA ALA A 80 8.03 0.08 21.24
C ALA A 80 8.18 -1.21 22.07
N ARG A 81 9.34 -1.86 22.02
CA ARG A 81 9.63 -3.07 22.82
C ARG A 81 9.66 -2.81 24.33
N SER A 82 9.95 -1.58 24.75
CA SER A 82 9.85 -1.15 26.16
C SER A 82 8.41 -0.83 26.61
N GLY A 83 7.41 -1.05 25.75
CA GLY A 83 6.00 -0.73 26.01
C GLY A 83 5.63 0.75 25.81
N ASN A 84 6.55 1.56 25.27
CA ASN A 84 6.35 2.99 25.06
C ASN A 84 6.05 3.29 23.59
N ARG A 85 5.02 4.10 23.32
CA ARG A 85 4.77 4.62 21.98
C ARG A 85 5.93 5.52 21.54
N PRO A 86 6.58 5.28 20.40
CA PRO A 86 7.62 6.19 19.91
C PRO A 86 7.06 7.59 19.68
N ALA A 87 7.87 8.62 19.96
CA ALA A 87 7.45 10.00 19.72
C ALA A 87 7.44 10.28 18.21
N PRO A 88 6.72 11.31 17.73
CA PRO A 88 6.70 11.65 16.30
C PRO A 88 8.08 11.80 15.66
N GLY A 89 9.06 12.36 16.38
CA GLY A 89 10.45 12.51 15.92
C GLY A 89 11.28 11.22 15.92
N ASP A 90 10.70 10.10 16.36
CA ASP A 90 11.30 8.76 16.28
C ASP A 90 10.70 7.91 15.15
N LEU A 91 9.69 8.41 14.44
CA LEU A 91 8.95 7.63 13.44
C LEU A 91 9.47 7.96 12.04
N LEU A 92 9.51 6.94 11.18
CA LEU A 92 9.76 7.15 9.76
C LEU A 92 8.66 8.02 9.16
N HIS A 93 9.02 8.82 8.15
CA HIS A 93 8.07 9.69 7.49
C HIS A 93 7.16 8.89 6.54
N THR A 94 5.90 9.30 6.44
CA THR A 94 4.93 8.77 5.48
C THR A 94 5.35 9.06 4.02
N ARG A 95 5.90 10.26 3.78
CA ARG A 95 6.29 10.76 2.45
C ARG A 95 7.68 11.38 2.48
N TYR A 96 8.36 11.34 1.35
CA TYR A 96 9.72 11.85 1.18
C TYR A 96 9.82 12.77 -0.03
N ALA A 97 10.71 13.75 0.04
CA ALA A 97 11.13 14.48 -1.14
C ALA A 97 11.76 13.51 -2.15
N LEU A 98 11.74 13.85 -3.43
CA LEU A 98 12.22 12.94 -4.49
C LEU A 98 13.71 12.61 -4.36
N ASN A 99 14.50 13.44 -3.69
CA ASN A 99 15.91 13.15 -3.37
C ASN A 99 16.09 12.19 -2.19
N GLY A 100 15.01 11.72 -1.55
CA GLY A 100 15.04 10.82 -0.40
C GLY A 100 15.19 11.53 0.95
N GLU A 101 15.18 12.87 0.99
CA GLU A 101 15.10 13.64 2.24
C GLU A 101 13.68 13.58 2.84
N PRO A 102 13.52 13.78 4.17
CA PRO A 102 12.19 13.89 4.74
C PRO A 102 11.46 15.04 4.04
N ALA A 103 10.17 14.86 3.77
CA ALA A 103 9.41 15.93 3.12
C ALA A 103 9.42 17.20 3.98
N ASP A 104 10.02 18.27 3.46
CA ASP A 104 9.93 19.60 4.04
C ASP A 104 8.48 20.09 3.99
N GLY A 105 7.94 20.51 5.14
CA GLY A 105 6.68 21.26 5.19
C GLY A 105 5.57 20.65 6.06
N GLY A 106 5.48 21.16 7.30
CA GLY A 106 4.23 21.28 8.06
C GLY A 106 3.75 20.06 8.86
N ASP A 107 2.57 20.24 9.46
CA ASP A 107 1.83 19.27 10.29
C ASP A 107 1.14 18.19 9.43
N TRP A 108 1.90 17.56 8.52
CA TRP A 108 1.38 16.49 7.65
C TRP A 108 1.08 15.24 8.49
N PRO A 109 -0.03 14.52 8.25
CA PRO A 109 -0.32 13.24 8.88
C PRO A 109 0.84 12.25 8.70
N ASN A 110 1.61 12.10 9.78
CA ASN A 110 2.76 11.23 9.82
C ASN A 110 2.48 10.05 10.77
N PHE A 111 3.17 8.92 10.56
CA PHE A 111 2.85 7.60 11.12
C PHE A 111 1.77 6.86 10.35
N GLN A 112 2.17 6.33 9.19
CA GLN A 112 1.49 5.31 8.41
C GLN A 112 2.40 4.08 8.28
N LEU A 113 1.86 2.89 8.52
CA LEU A 113 2.65 1.65 8.46
C LEU A 113 2.45 0.88 7.15
N ASP A 114 1.34 1.12 6.46
CA ASP A 114 0.93 0.36 5.28
C ASP A 114 1.90 0.53 4.11
N GLY A 115 2.46 1.74 3.91
CA GLY A 115 3.45 1.98 2.85
C GLY A 115 4.71 1.13 3.00
N PHE A 116 5.17 0.89 4.23
CA PHE A 116 6.33 0.04 4.50
C PHE A 116 6.03 -1.44 4.24
N GLY A 117 4.85 -1.92 4.66
CA GLY A 117 4.40 -3.28 4.36
C GLY A 117 4.24 -3.52 2.85
N THR A 118 3.59 -2.57 2.17
CA THR A 118 3.41 -2.58 0.71
C THR A 118 4.75 -2.59 -0.03
N TRP A 119 5.73 -1.81 0.44
CA TRP A 119 7.06 -1.79 -0.16
C TRP A 119 7.79 -3.12 -0.01
N LEU A 120 7.77 -3.76 1.17
CA LEU A 120 8.34 -5.10 1.35
C LEU A 120 7.67 -6.13 0.44
N TRP A 121 6.35 -6.08 0.32
CA TRP A 121 5.60 -6.93 -0.61
C TRP A 121 6.10 -6.71 -2.06
N ALA A 122 6.19 -5.45 -2.50
CA ALA A 122 6.63 -5.13 -3.85
C ALA A 122 8.09 -5.53 -4.12
N VAL A 123 8.99 -5.43 -3.14
CA VAL A 123 10.38 -5.95 -3.25
C VAL A 123 10.36 -7.46 -3.49
N GLY A 124 9.52 -8.21 -2.76
CA GLY A 124 9.29 -9.64 -2.99
C GLY A 124 8.87 -9.92 -4.44
N GLN A 125 7.84 -9.20 -4.91
CA GLN A 125 7.38 -9.33 -6.29
C GLN A 125 8.44 -8.98 -7.32
N HIS A 126 9.25 -7.94 -7.08
CA HIS A 126 10.30 -7.52 -7.99
C HIS A 126 11.38 -8.60 -8.13
N VAL A 127 11.92 -9.10 -7.01
CA VAL A 127 12.99 -10.10 -7.01
C VAL A 127 12.55 -11.40 -7.70
N GLU A 128 11.32 -11.85 -7.44
CA GLU A 128 10.75 -13.05 -8.09
C GLU A 128 10.59 -12.86 -9.61
N ARG A 129 10.26 -11.65 -10.08
CA ARG A 129 9.94 -11.38 -11.49
C ARG A 129 11.13 -11.00 -12.36
N SER A 130 11.98 -10.10 -11.87
CA SER A 130 13.08 -9.57 -12.66
C SER A 130 14.31 -10.48 -12.65
N SER A 131 14.31 -11.52 -11.80
CA SER A 131 15.53 -12.27 -11.45
C SER A 131 16.68 -11.35 -11.01
N SER A 132 16.36 -10.13 -10.56
CA SER A 132 17.33 -9.18 -10.04
C SER A 132 17.98 -9.75 -8.79
N ASN A 133 19.27 -9.43 -8.62
CA ASN A 133 19.95 -9.69 -7.37
C ASN A 133 19.32 -8.85 -6.26
N TRP A 134 18.90 -9.51 -5.19
CA TRP A 134 18.54 -8.87 -3.92
C TRP A 134 19.81 -8.28 -3.30
N SER A 135 20.09 -7.01 -3.63
CA SER A 135 21.35 -6.34 -3.27
C SER A 135 21.53 -6.19 -1.76
N GLU A 136 22.76 -6.05 -1.29
CA GLU A 136 23.05 -5.83 0.15
C GLU A 136 22.29 -4.63 0.73
N SER A 137 22.11 -3.57 -0.06
CA SER A 137 21.34 -2.40 0.36
C SER A 137 19.85 -2.71 0.49
N LEU A 138 19.28 -3.51 -0.43
CA LEU A 138 17.89 -3.96 -0.32
C LEU A 138 17.72 -4.90 0.88
N GLN A 139 18.67 -5.81 1.12
CA GLN A 139 18.68 -6.69 2.29
C GLN A 139 18.64 -5.89 3.60
N ALA A 140 19.56 -4.93 3.75
CA ALA A 140 19.63 -4.08 4.94
C ALA A 140 18.36 -3.26 5.16
N ALA A 141 17.84 -2.63 4.09
CA ALA A 141 16.62 -1.84 4.18
C ALA A 141 15.38 -2.70 4.46
N SER A 142 15.29 -3.89 3.86
CA SER A 142 14.20 -4.84 4.11
C SER A 142 14.21 -5.33 5.55
N GLN A 143 15.39 -5.66 6.10
CA GLN A 143 15.54 -6.05 7.50
C GLN A 143 15.10 -4.94 8.45
N LEU A 144 15.60 -3.70 8.26
CA LEU A 144 15.20 -2.54 9.06
C LEU A 144 13.68 -2.32 9.01
N THR A 145 13.09 -2.45 7.82
CA THR A 145 11.65 -2.27 7.64
C THR A 145 10.85 -3.37 8.32
N ALA A 146 11.28 -4.63 8.21
CA ALA A 146 10.65 -5.73 8.91
C ALA A 146 10.71 -5.53 10.43
N ASP A 147 11.87 -5.17 10.98
CA ASP A 147 12.01 -4.90 12.43
C ASP A 147 11.12 -3.75 12.89
N TYR A 148 11.01 -2.68 12.09
CA TYR A 148 10.11 -1.55 12.35
C TYR A 148 8.64 -2.01 12.41
N LEU A 149 8.19 -2.78 11.42
CA LEU A 149 6.82 -3.26 11.34
C LEU A 149 6.48 -4.26 12.46
N LYS A 150 7.39 -5.20 12.75
CA LYS A 150 7.24 -6.17 13.85
C LYS A 150 7.02 -5.48 15.20
N ALA A 151 7.78 -4.40 15.44
CA ALA A 151 7.66 -3.65 16.68
C ALA A 151 6.39 -2.79 16.76
N LEU A 152 5.83 -2.36 15.62
CA LEU A 152 4.84 -1.28 15.58
C LEU A 152 3.43 -1.68 15.11
N TRP A 153 3.22 -2.88 14.57
CA TRP A 153 1.94 -3.27 13.94
C TRP A 153 0.70 -3.13 14.84
N ARG A 154 0.87 -3.21 16.17
CA ARG A 154 -0.21 -3.04 17.18
C ARG A 154 -0.50 -1.58 17.56
N PHE A 155 0.30 -0.61 17.11
CA PHE A 155 0.10 0.80 17.46
C PHE A 155 -0.90 1.45 16.49
N PRO A 156 -1.92 2.19 17.01
CA PRO A 156 -2.86 2.91 16.15
C PRO A 156 -2.16 3.98 15.31
N CYS A 157 -2.45 4.01 14.02
CA CYS A 157 -1.81 4.87 13.03
C CYS A 157 -2.85 5.50 12.10
N TYR A 158 -2.41 6.43 11.24
CA TYR A 158 -3.29 6.91 10.16
C TYR A 158 -3.57 5.76 9.18
N ASP A 159 -4.78 5.72 8.61
CA ASP A 159 -5.07 4.81 7.50
C ASP A 159 -4.37 5.26 6.22
N CYS A 160 -4.52 4.49 5.13
CA CYS A 160 -3.93 4.82 3.82
C CYS A 160 -4.46 6.14 3.20
N TRP A 161 -5.48 6.74 3.80
CA TRP A 161 -6.09 8.01 3.41
C TRP A 161 -5.62 9.19 4.26
N GLU A 162 -4.66 8.96 5.15
CA GLU A 162 -4.13 9.96 6.07
C GLU A 162 -5.17 10.43 7.11
N GLU A 163 -6.11 9.53 7.46
CA GLU A 163 -7.21 9.81 8.38
C GLU A 163 -7.18 8.86 9.59
N PHE A 164 -7.94 9.21 10.63
CA PHE A 164 -8.20 8.34 11.80
C PHE A 164 -6.95 7.79 12.54
N PRO A 165 -6.02 8.63 13.04
CA PRO A 165 -4.74 8.20 13.63
C PRO A 165 -4.84 7.38 14.92
N GLY A 166 -6.01 7.40 15.57
CA GLY A 166 -6.28 6.68 16.81
C GLY A 166 -6.83 5.27 16.60
N GLN A 167 -6.78 4.75 15.38
CA GLN A 167 -7.42 3.49 14.99
C GLN A 167 -6.40 2.49 14.44
N ILE A 168 -6.79 1.21 14.40
CA ILE A 168 -6.06 0.13 13.72
C ILE A 168 -6.90 -0.30 12.51
N HIS A 169 -6.28 -0.34 11.35
CA HIS A 169 -6.96 -0.50 10.06
C HIS A 169 -6.63 -1.87 9.46
N PRO A 170 -7.62 -2.71 9.13
CA PRO A 170 -7.37 -4.04 8.56
C PRO A 170 -6.56 -4.00 7.27
N TYR A 171 -6.76 -2.97 6.43
CA TYR A 171 -5.93 -2.74 5.25
C TYR A 171 -4.44 -2.60 5.60
N THR A 172 -4.12 -1.78 6.61
CA THR A 172 -2.74 -1.58 7.07
C THR A 172 -2.15 -2.88 7.60
N LEU A 173 -2.92 -3.64 8.39
CA LEU A 173 -2.51 -4.95 8.88
C LEU A 173 -2.23 -5.94 7.74
N ALA A 174 -3.05 -5.94 6.68
CA ALA A 174 -2.84 -6.79 5.52
C ALA A 174 -1.59 -6.43 4.74
N ALA A 175 -1.31 -5.13 4.55
CA ALA A 175 -0.08 -4.67 3.93
C ALA A 175 1.16 -5.09 4.73
N ILE A 176 1.09 -5.00 6.06
CA ILE A 176 2.17 -5.45 6.95
C ILE A 176 2.36 -6.96 6.85
N GLU A 177 1.29 -7.75 6.92
CA GLU A 177 1.35 -9.21 6.82
C GLU A 177 1.97 -9.65 5.49
N ALA A 178 1.52 -9.10 4.37
CA ALA A 178 2.08 -9.41 3.06
C ALA A 178 3.57 -9.03 2.95
N GLY A 179 3.94 -7.87 3.47
CA GLY A 179 5.33 -7.42 3.51
C GLY A 179 6.23 -8.34 4.34
N LEU A 180 5.79 -8.73 5.53
CA LEU A 180 6.55 -9.65 6.39
C LEU A 180 6.69 -11.03 5.75
N ARG A 181 5.61 -11.58 5.17
CA ARG A 181 5.68 -12.87 4.44
C ARG A 181 6.63 -12.81 3.24
N ALA A 182 6.62 -11.71 2.49
CA ALA A 182 7.58 -11.51 1.40
C ALA A 182 9.03 -11.47 1.93
N HIS A 183 9.26 -10.82 3.07
CA HIS A 183 10.56 -10.79 3.72
C HIS A 183 11.00 -12.17 4.23
N GLU A 184 10.14 -12.98 4.85
CA GLU A 184 10.49 -14.35 5.27
C GLU A 184 10.98 -15.19 4.09
N ARG A 185 10.27 -15.13 2.95
CA ARG A 185 10.64 -15.86 1.73
C ARG A 185 12.00 -15.46 1.19
N LEU A 186 12.30 -14.16 1.16
CA LEU A 186 13.58 -13.64 0.63
C LEU A 186 14.75 -13.84 1.60
N ALA A 187 14.54 -13.54 2.88
CA ALA A 187 15.59 -13.45 3.89
C ALA A 187 15.79 -14.74 4.69
N SER A 188 14.93 -15.76 4.52
CA SER A 188 14.87 -16.93 5.41
C SER A 188 14.76 -16.53 6.89
N SER A 189 14.03 -15.44 7.14
CA SER A 189 13.78 -14.90 8.49
C SER A 189 12.49 -15.48 9.07
N ASP A 190 12.34 -15.37 10.39
CA ASP A 190 11.16 -15.83 11.14
C ASP A 190 10.39 -14.65 11.73
N HIS A 191 9.13 -14.50 11.31
CA HIS A 191 8.14 -13.55 11.81
C HIS A 191 6.84 -14.27 12.22
N GLU A 192 6.89 -15.57 12.56
CA GLU A 192 5.71 -16.38 12.86
C GLU A 192 4.84 -15.77 13.97
N GLU A 193 5.47 -15.24 15.02
CA GLU A 193 4.76 -14.59 16.14
C GLU A 193 3.93 -13.39 15.66
N GLU A 194 4.53 -12.48 14.89
CA GLU A 194 3.83 -11.30 14.39
C GLU A 194 2.77 -11.64 13.37
N LEU A 195 3.05 -12.58 12.45
CA LEU A 195 2.08 -13.04 11.45
C LEU A 195 0.87 -13.69 12.12
N LEU A 196 1.08 -14.53 13.13
CA LEU A 196 -0.02 -15.13 13.90
C LEU A 196 -0.82 -14.05 14.65
N GLY A 197 -0.13 -13.08 15.27
CA GLY A 197 -0.75 -11.97 15.99
C GLY A 197 -1.63 -11.10 15.08
N ILE A 198 -1.13 -10.75 13.89
CA ILE A 198 -1.87 -9.98 12.88
C ILE A 198 -3.09 -10.77 12.42
N ARG A 199 -2.92 -12.05 12.06
CA ARG A 199 -4.02 -12.90 11.58
C ARG A 199 -5.11 -13.07 12.64
N GLN A 200 -4.71 -13.20 13.91
CA GLN A 200 -5.65 -13.26 15.03
C GLN A 200 -6.42 -11.94 15.18
N CYS A 201 -5.75 -10.79 15.10
CA CYS A 201 -6.38 -9.48 15.18
C CYS A 201 -7.38 -9.26 14.03
N LEU A 202 -7.01 -9.62 12.80
CA LEU A 202 -7.88 -9.58 11.63
C LEU A 202 -9.10 -10.49 11.78
N HIS A 203 -8.95 -11.68 12.34
CA HIS A 203 -10.07 -12.60 12.54
C HIS A 203 -11.00 -12.17 13.69
N GLN A 204 -10.46 -11.68 14.80
CA GLN A 204 -11.22 -11.49 16.04
C GLN A 204 -11.78 -10.07 16.20
N GLU A 205 -11.11 -9.06 15.65
CA GLU A 205 -11.37 -7.65 15.97
C GLU A 205 -11.79 -6.82 14.75
N SER A 206 -11.55 -7.35 13.54
CA SER A 206 -11.68 -6.59 12.29
C SER A 206 -12.89 -6.97 11.44
N VAL A 207 -13.85 -7.72 12.00
CA VAL A 207 -15.02 -8.24 11.29
C VAL A 207 -16.31 -7.81 12.00
N PHE A 208 -17.24 -7.22 11.25
CA PHE A 208 -18.60 -6.90 11.71
C PHE A 208 -19.62 -7.59 10.81
N GLU A 209 -20.54 -8.33 11.42
CA GLU A 209 -21.53 -9.16 10.72
C GLU A 209 -20.93 -10.05 9.63
N GLY A 210 -19.69 -10.54 9.80
CA GLY A 210 -19.04 -11.40 8.82
C GLY A 210 -18.46 -10.67 7.61
N ALA A 211 -18.27 -9.35 7.63
CA ALA A 211 -17.46 -8.60 6.66
C ALA A 211 -16.35 -7.83 7.36
N PHE A 212 -15.22 -7.62 6.69
CA PHE A 212 -14.16 -6.75 7.18
C PHE A 212 -14.65 -5.30 7.28
N VAL A 213 -14.10 -4.55 8.24
CA VAL A 213 -14.46 -3.15 8.51
C VAL A 213 -13.30 -2.21 8.25
N LYS A 214 -13.59 -0.93 7.97
CA LYS A 214 -12.58 0.10 7.71
C LYS A 214 -11.52 0.20 8.81
N SER A 215 -11.96 0.15 10.07
CA SER A 215 -11.08 0.13 11.24
C SER A 215 -11.73 -0.62 12.41
N ILE A 216 -10.93 -1.16 13.32
CA ILE A 216 -11.41 -1.94 14.47
C ILE A 216 -12.41 -1.11 15.28
N GLY A 217 -13.58 -1.70 15.58
CA GLY A 217 -14.67 -1.06 16.33
C GLY A 217 -15.61 -0.21 15.47
N ARG A 218 -15.38 -0.10 14.16
CA ARG A 218 -16.35 0.48 13.21
C ARG A 218 -17.23 -0.61 12.59
N THR A 219 -18.25 -0.17 11.85
CA THR A 219 -19.17 -1.07 11.13
C THR A 219 -19.16 -0.85 9.63
N ASP A 220 -18.65 0.27 9.13
CA ASP A 220 -18.56 0.62 7.71
C ASP A 220 -17.36 -0.03 7.01
N VAL A 221 -17.50 -0.22 5.69
CA VAL A 221 -16.43 -0.70 4.80
C VAL A 221 -15.62 0.46 4.23
N ASP A 222 -14.43 0.13 3.75
CA ASP A 222 -13.58 0.98 2.93
C ASP A 222 -13.14 0.18 1.70
N ALA A 223 -13.04 0.82 0.54
CA ALA A 223 -12.66 0.16 -0.69
C ALA A 223 -11.23 -0.43 -0.65
N SER A 224 -10.35 0.11 0.19
CA SER A 224 -9.02 -0.47 0.42
C SER A 224 -9.06 -1.89 0.97
N LEU A 225 -10.19 -2.33 1.55
CA LEU A 225 -10.35 -3.71 2.03
C LEU A 225 -10.32 -4.75 0.92
N VAL A 226 -10.42 -4.37 -0.37
CA VAL A 226 -10.06 -5.25 -1.49
C VAL A 226 -8.64 -5.83 -1.30
N GLY A 227 -7.74 -5.00 -0.74
CA GLY A 227 -6.38 -5.34 -0.38
C GLY A 227 -6.24 -6.57 0.52
N MET A 228 -7.25 -6.92 1.33
CA MET A 228 -7.22 -8.10 2.20
C MET A 228 -7.00 -9.40 1.41
N ALA A 229 -7.59 -9.49 0.21
CA ALA A 229 -7.40 -10.63 -0.68
C ALA A 229 -6.43 -10.26 -1.81
N THR A 230 -6.70 -9.20 -2.56
CA THR A 230 -5.91 -8.85 -3.74
C THR A 230 -5.25 -7.49 -3.54
N PRO A 231 -3.91 -7.35 -3.58
CA PRO A 231 -2.92 -8.38 -3.89
C PRO A 231 -2.29 -9.05 -2.68
N TYR A 232 -2.69 -8.71 -1.46
CA TYR A 232 -1.91 -9.11 -0.30
C TYR A 232 -2.08 -10.56 0.08
N ASP A 233 -3.05 -11.29 -0.48
CA ASP A 233 -3.31 -12.72 -0.24
C ASP A 233 -3.36 -13.06 1.26
N VAL A 234 -3.97 -12.19 2.07
CA VAL A 234 -4.12 -12.40 3.52
C VAL A 234 -5.32 -13.30 3.81
N VAL A 235 -6.34 -13.22 2.98
CA VAL A 235 -7.42 -14.19 2.89
C VAL A 235 -7.61 -14.63 1.44
N GLU A 236 -8.13 -15.84 1.27
CA GLU A 236 -8.51 -16.32 -0.06
C GLU A 236 -9.61 -15.42 -0.66
N PRO A 237 -9.60 -15.19 -1.98
CA PRO A 237 -10.63 -14.39 -2.65
C PRO A 237 -12.06 -14.88 -2.41
N ASP A 238 -12.26 -16.19 -2.23
CA ASP A 238 -13.55 -16.83 -1.97
C ASP A 238 -13.85 -17.03 -0.47
N ASP A 239 -13.02 -16.47 0.43
CA ASP A 239 -13.32 -16.46 1.86
C ASP A 239 -14.70 -15.82 2.10
N PRO A 240 -15.60 -16.46 2.88
CA PRO A 240 -16.94 -15.93 3.11
C PRO A 240 -16.97 -14.48 3.63
N ARG A 241 -15.95 -14.10 4.42
CA ARG A 241 -15.80 -12.73 4.91
C ARG A 241 -15.39 -11.78 3.81
N MET A 242 -14.50 -12.21 2.92
CA MET A 242 -14.10 -11.43 1.77
C MET A 242 -15.26 -11.22 0.80
N LEU A 243 -15.99 -12.28 0.45
CA LEU A 243 -17.18 -12.20 -0.40
C LEU A 243 -18.22 -11.22 0.16
N LYS A 244 -18.48 -11.26 1.47
CA LYS A 244 -19.39 -10.32 2.12
C LYS A 244 -18.83 -8.89 2.14
N THR A 245 -17.51 -8.73 2.29
CA THR A 245 -16.84 -7.42 2.22
C THR A 245 -16.97 -6.81 0.83
N VAL A 246 -16.70 -7.57 -0.23
CA VAL A 246 -16.87 -7.14 -1.62
C VAL A 246 -18.32 -6.77 -1.90
N ALA A 247 -19.29 -7.59 -1.47
CA ALA A 247 -20.71 -7.27 -1.64
C ALA A 247 -21.11 -5.94 -0.97
N ARG A 248 -20.51 -5.63 0.19
CA ARG A 248 -20.72 -4.34 0.86
C ARG A 248 -20.03 -3.18 0.14
N ILE A 249 -18.83 -3.38 -0.39
CA ILE A 249 -18.15 -2.37 -1.22
C ILE A 249 -18.98 -2.08 -2.48
N GLU A 250 -19.49 -3.12 -3.14
CA GLU A 250 -20.37 -3.01 -4.30
C GLU A 250 -21.64 -2.22 -3.99
N HIS A 251 -22.29 -2.52 -2.87
CA HIS A 251 -23.52 -1.86 -2.48
C HIS A 251 -23.30 -0.43 -1.98
N ASP A 252 -22.29 -0.21 -1.14
CA ASP A 252 -22.10 1.04 -0.41
C ASP A 252 -21.22 2.05 -1.17
N LEU A 253 -20.29 1.59 -2.02
CA LEU A 253 -19.18 2.40 -2.55
C LEU A 253 -19.08 2.44 -4.07
N VAL A 254 -19.76 1.57 -4.82
CA VAL A 254 -19.83 1.70 -6.30
C VAL A 254 -20.89 2.75 -6.65
N GLY A 255 -20.47 3.82 -7.31
CA GLY A 255 -21.32 4.94 -7.69
C GLY A 255 -21.83 4.84 -9.13
N GLN A 256 -21.58 5.87 -9.93
CA GLN A 256 -21.88 5.97 -11.36
C GLN A 256 -20.82 5.25 -12.23
N GLY A 257 -20.39 4.07 -11.77
CA GLY A 257 -19.43 3.21 -12.45
C GLY A 257 -18.02 3.22 -11.84
N GLY A 258 -17.70 4.18 -10.97
CA GLY A 258 -16.46 4.20 -10.21
C GLY A 258 -16.66 3.83 -8.75
N VAL A 259 -15.56 3.74 -8.01
CA VAL A 259 -15.56 3.32 -6.59
C VAL A 259 -15.12 4.47 -5.68
N HIS A 260 -15.94 4.79 -4.68
CA HIS A 260 -15.63 5.74 -3.61
C HIS A 260 -14.68 5.13 -2.56
N ARG A 261 -13.95 5.96 -1.79
CA ARG A 261 -13.07 5.47 -0.70
C ARG A 261 -13.87 4.78 0.41
N TYR A 262 -14.80 5.52 0.99
CA TYR A 262 -15.74 5.06 2.00
C TYR A 262 -16.95 6.02 2.02
N ALA A 263 -18.10 5.59 2.56
CA ALA A 263 -19.39 6.27 2.36
C ALA A 263 -19.48 7.72 2.90
N LYS A 264 -18.61 8.10 3.83
CA LYS A 264 -18.60 9.44 4.47
C LYS A 264 -17.43 10.31 4.00
N ASP A 265 -16.77 9.92 2.92
CA ASP A 265 -15.67 10.67 2.36
C ASP A 265 -16.14 12.04 1.86
N THR A 266 -15.41 13.09 2.24
CA THR A 266 -15.68 14.48 1.82
C THR A 266 -14.50 15.11 1.10
N TYR A 267 -13.40 14.38 0.91
CA TYR A 267 -12.23 14.87 0.20
C TYR A 267 -12.56 15.16 -1.26
N TYR A 268 -12.38 16.43 -1.66
CA TYR A 268 -12.92 16.99 -2.92
C TYR A 268 -14.41 16.67 -3.19
N GLY A 269 -15.21 16.50 -2.14
CA GLY A 269 -16.63 16.17 -2.24
C GLY A 269 -16.95 14.67 -2.29
N GLY A 270 -15.98 13.78 -2.06
CA GLY A 270 -16.23 12.33 -2.01
C GLY A 270 -16.34 11.71 -3.40
N GLY A 271 -15.36 11.98 -4.27
CA GLY A 271 -15.36 11.49 -5.65
C GLY A 271 -15.20 9.97 -5.79
N GLU A 272 -15.37 9.50 -7.02
CA GLU A 272 -15.04 8.13 -7.44
C GLU A 272 -13.57 8.07 -7.87
N TRP A 273 -12.86 7.02 -7.47
CA TRP A 273 -11.41 6.93 -7.64
C TRP A 273 -11.04 5.90 -8.69
N VAL A 274 -10.23 6.32 -9.67
CA VAL A 274 -9.68 5.45 -10.72
C VAL A 274 -8.92 4.26 -10.12
N LEU A 275 -8.07 4.49 -9.12
CA LEU A 275 -7.28 3.43 -8.51
C LEU A 275 -8.13 2.39 -7.77
N LEU A 276 -9.20 2.80 -7.07
CA LEU A 276 -10.08 1.88 -6.34
C LEU A 276 -10.94 1.06 -7.30
N THR A 277 -11.35 1.70 -8.39
CA THR A 277 -12.06 1.04 -9.50
C THR A 277 -11.15 0.00 -10.16
N ALA A 278 -9.87 0.32 -10.37
CA ALA A 278 -8.89 -0.62 -10.91
C ALA A 278 -8.63 -1.79 -9.95
N TRP A 279 -8.61 -1.51 -8.65
CA TRP A 279 -8.38 -2.53 -7.62
C TRP A 279 -9.53 -3.54 -7.55
N LEU A 280 -10.78 -3.05 -7.58
CA LEU A 280 -11.96 -3.90 -7.63
C LEU A 280 -12.02 -4.69 -8.93
N ALA A 281 -11.68 -4.08 -10.07
CA ALA A 281 -11.56 -4.78 -11.35
C ALA A 281 -10.52 -5.90 -11.30
N TRP A 282 -9.34 -5.66 -10.69
CA TRP A 282 -8.33 -6.68 -10.48
C TRP A 282 -8.87 -7.85 -9.64
N HIS A 283 -9.52 -7.55 -8.51
CA HIS A 283 -10.12 -8.58 -7.67
C HIS A 283 -11.21 -9.39 -8.40
N TYR A 284 -12.04 -8.76 -9.22
CA TYR A 284 -12.98 -9.45 -10.09
C TYR A 284 -12.30 -10.38 -11.10
N ARG A 285 -11.15 -10.00 -11.67
CA ARG A 285 -10.39 -10.91 -12.54
C ARG A 285 -9.91 -12.14 -11.79
N VAL A 286 -9.51 -12.01 -10.53
CA VAL A 286 -9.12 -13.13 -9.66
C VAL A 286 -10.32 -14.05 -9.38
N LEU A 287 -11.52 -13.50 -9.18
CA LEU A 287 -12.77 -14.24 -9.00
C LEU A 287 -13.43 -14.75 -10.29
N ASP A 288 -12.74 -14.67 -11.44
CA ASP A 288 -13.26 -14.99 -12.79
C ASP A 288 -14.53 -14.22 -13.21
N ARG A 289 -14.82 -13.07 -12.57
CA ARG A 289 -15.89 -12.14 -12.92
C ARG A 289 -15.48 -11.21 -14.07
N LYS A 290 -15.24 -11.79 -15.26
CA LYS A 290 -14.63 -11.07 -16.40
C LYS A 290 -15.42 -9.85 -16.86
N ALA A 291 -16.73 -10.00 -17.05
CA ALA A 291 -17.59 -8.94 -17.56
C ALA A 291 -17.67 -7.73 -16.61
N ASP A 292 -17.69 -7.99 -15.29
CA ASP A 292 -17.70 -6.94 -14.28
C ASP A 292 -16.37 -6.18 -14.28
N ALA A 293 -15.24 -6.90 -14.36
CA ALA A 293 -13.92 -6.29 -14.46
C ALA A 293 -13.79 -5.43 -15.73
N GLU A 294 -14.25 -5.92 -16.88
CA GLU A 294 -14.24 -5.19 -18.15
C GLU A 294 -15.10 -3.91 -18.08
N SER A 295 -16.22 -3.94 -17.37
CA SER A 295 -17.07 -2.77 -17.18
C SER A 295 -16.37 -1.67 -16.36
N LEU A 296 -15.65 -2.06 -15.29
CA LEU A 296 -14.86 -1.13 -14.48
C LEU A 296 -13.64 -0.59 -15.25
N LEU A 297 -12.97 -1.43 -16.05
CA LEU A 297 -11.88 -1.00 -16.92
C LEU A 297 -12.37 -0.01 -17.98
N ALA A 298 -13.53 -0.26 -18.58
CA ALA A 298 -14.14 0.70 -19.50
C ALA A 298 -14.42 2.03 -18.78
N TRP A 299 -14.98 2.02 -17.57
CA TRP A 299 -15.19 3.26 -16.81
C TRP A 299 -13.89 4.03 -16.59
N ILE A 300 -12.78 3.34 -16.24
CA ILE A 300 -11.46 3.95 -16.09
C ILE A 300 -10.99 4.63 -17.38
N GLU A 301 -11.12 3.94 -18.52
CA GLU A 301 -10.73 4.48 -19.83
C GLU A 301 -11.53 5.75 -20.19
N HIS A 302 -12.80 5.83 -19.80
CA HIS A 302 -13.64 7.01 -20.02
C HIS A 302 -13.24 8.22 -19.17
N GLN A 303 -12.45 8.03 -18.10
CA GLN A 303 -11.93 9.13 -17.28
C GLN A 303 -10.68 9.78 -17.89
N ALA A 304 -10.05 9.12 -18.87
CA ALA A 304 -8.85 9.65 -19.51
C ALA A 304 -9.19 10.85 -20.41
N ASP A 305 -8.43 11.93 -20.26
CA ASP A 305 -8.54 13.09 -21.15
C ASP A 305 -8.25 12.70 -22.61
N LYS A 306 -8.95 13.35 -23.55
CA LYS A 306 -8.67 13.24 -24.98
C LYS A 306 -7.37 14.00 -25.29
N GLN A 307 -6.22 13.35 -25.15
CA GLN A 307 -4.93 13.86 -25.64
C GLN A 307 -4.33 12.92 -26.67
#